data_AF-A0A0S9RFZ6-F1
#
_entry.id   AF-A0A0S9RFZ6-F1
#
_cell.length_a   1.000
_cell.length_b   1.000
_cell.length_c   1.000
_cell.angle_alpha   90.00
_cell.angle_beta   90.00
_cell.angle_gamma   90.00
#
_symmetry.space_group_name_H-M   'P 1'
#
loop_
_entity.id
_entity.type
_entity.pdbx_description
1 polymer ?
#
loop_
_entity_poly.entity_id
_entity_poly.type
_entity_poly.pdbx_seq_one_letter_code
_entity_poly.pdbx_strand_id
1 'polypeptide(L)' 'MIIETLANQFFRVRETGDPSAAHVWLGIEVKRVRGAYVPKAKAREILVRKLGTRMVEAA' A
#
# COMPACT_ATOMS: atom_id res chain seq x y z
N MET A 1 -7.03 -3.96 0.35
CA MET A 1 -6.27 -3.93 -0.92
C MET A 1 -4.78 -3.91 -0.62
N ILE A 2 -4.02 -4.78 -1.26
CA ILE A 2 -2.55 -4.80 -1.24
C ILE A 2 -2.02 -4.38 -2.61
N ILE A 3 -1.04 -3.49 -2.60
CA ILE A 3 -0.31 -3.06 -3.79
C ILE A 3 1.18 -3.39 -3.66
N GLU A 4 1.86 -3.39 -4.79
CA GLU A 4 3.31 -3.48 -4.91
C GLU A 4 3.85 -2.29 -5.71
N THR A 5 4.92 -1.65 -5.22
CA THR A 5 5.60 -0.55 -5.92
C THR A 5 6.68 -1.08 -6.87
N LEU A 6 7.17 -0.22 -7.78
CA LEU A 6 8.35 -0.54 -8.62
C LEU A 6 9.62 -0.87 -7.80
N ALA A 7 9.67 -0.50 -6.53
CA ALA A 7 10.76 -0.85 -5.61
C ALA A 7 10.57 -2.21 -4.91
N ASN A 8 9.62 -3.04 -5.37
CA ASN A 8 9.25 -4.33 -4.78
C ASN A 8 8.80 -4.21 -3.31
N GLN A 9 8.24 -3.07 -2.92
CA GLN A 9 7.66 -2.86 -1.59
C GLN A 9 6.16 -3.12 -1.62
N PHE A 10 5.64 -3.74 -0.57
CA PHE A 10 4.20 -4.00 -0.44
C PHE A 10 3.56 -3.03 0.54
N PHE A 11 2.38 -2.54 0.19
CA PHE A 11 1.58 -1.69 1.07
C PHE A 11 0.15 -2.21 1.17
N ARG A 12 -0.38 -2.23 2.39
CA ARG A 12 -1.83 -2.28 2.62
C ARG A 12 -2.36 -0.86 2.53
N VAL A 13 -3.28 -0.62 1.60
CA VAL A 13 -3.75 0.72 1.25
C VAL A 13 -5.25 0.89 1.41
N ARG A 14 -5.66 2.14 1.66
CA ARG A 14 -7.04 2.63 1.65
C ARG A 14 -7.12 3.98 0.91
N GLU A 15 -8.29 4.29 0.36
CA GLU A 15 -8.54 5.60 -0.23
C GLU A 15 -8.42 6.71 0.83
N THR A 16 -7.97 7.88 0.40
CA THR A 16 -7.82 9.07 1.24
C THR A 16 -9.18 9.68 1.62
N GLY A 17 -10.20 9.48 0.78
CA GLY A 17 -11.50 10.14 0.89
C GLY A 17 -11.50 11.60 0.38
N ASP A 18 -10.35 12.12 -0.03
CA ASP A 18 -10.18 13.47 -0.56
C ASP A 18 -9.99 13.42 -2.08
N PRO A 19 -10.90 14.02 -2.87
CA PRO A 19 -10.78 14.08 -4.34
C PRO A 19 -9.49 14.76 -4.83
N SER A 20 -8.96 15.74 -4.10
CA SER A 20 -7.70 16.41 -4.47
C SER A 20 -6.49 15.47 -4.36
N ALA A 21 -6.60 14.45 -3.51
CA ALA A 21 -5.61 13.42 -3.28
C ALA A 21 -5.90 12.11 -4.04
N ALA A 22 -6.73 12.13 -5.10
CA ALA A 22 -7.12 10.93 -5.86
C ALA A 22 -5.95 10.17 -6.51
N HIS A 23 -4.77 10.81 -6.62
CA HIS A 23 -3.55 10.23 -7.20
C HIS A 23 -2.69 9.47 -6.17
N VAL A 24 -3.10 9.44 -4.89
CA VAL A 24 -2.41 8.73 -3.79
C VAL A 24 -3.40 7.89 -2.99
N TRP A 25 -2.85 6.97 -2.20
CA TRP A 25 -3.54 6.25 -1.14
C TRP A 25 -2.90 6.55 0.22
N LEU A 26 -3.63 6.25 1.30
CA LEU A 26 -3.04 6.07 2.63
C LEU A 26 -2.59 4.61 2.74
N GLY A 27 -1.30 4.40 3.01
CA GLY A 27 -0.68 3.08 2.98
C GLY A 27 0.18 2.78 4.20
N ILE A 28 0.12 1.54 4.68
CA ILE A 28 1.02 0.98 5.70
C ILE A 28 1.89 -0.07 5.02
N GLU A 29 3.22 0.03 5.21
CA GLU A 29 4.15 -0.92 4.61
C GLU A 29 4.02 -2.30 5.26
N VAL A 30 3.90 -3.33 4.42
CA VAL A 30 3.75 -4.73 4.83
C VAL A 30 4.86 -5.59 4.23
N LYS A 31 5.04 -6.78 4.79
CA LYS A 31 5.89 -7.83 4.24
C LYS A 31 5.07 -9.11 4.07
N ARG A 32 5.41 -9.91 3.06
CA ARG A 32 4.78 -11.22 2.85
C ARG A 32 5.47 -12.26 3.73
N VAL A 33 4.71 -12.93 4.60
CA VAL A 33 5.18 -13.99 5.49
C VAL A 33 4.21 -15.15 5.37
N ARG A 34 4.69 -16.31 4.90
CA ARG A 34 3.89 -17.54 4.75
C ARG A 34 2.56 -17.32 4.01
N GLY A 35 2.60 -16.56 2.91
CA GLY A 35 1.42 -16.24 2.12
C GLY A 35 0.56 -15.08 2.66
N ALA A 36 0.75 -14.64 3.90
CA ALA A 36 0.02 -13.52 4.50
C ALA A 36 0.81 -12.21 4.43
N TYR A 37 0.10 -11.08 4.41
CA TYR A 37 0.69 -9.74 4.48
C TYR A 37 0.59 -9.18 5.90
N VAL A 38 1.76 -8.99 6.53
CA VAL A 38 1.88 -8.46 7.90
C VAL A 38 2.59 -7.11 7.90
N PRO A 39 2.17 -6.14 8.73
CA PRO A 39 2.86 -4.86 8.86
C PRO A 39 4.34 -5.04 9.22
N LYS A 40 5.20 -4.18 8.67
CA LYS A 40 6.59 -4.09 9.12
C LYS A 40 6.65 -3.49 10.53
N ALA A 41 7.71 -3.81 11.28
CA ALA A 41 7.93 -3.21 12.59
C ALA A 41 8.03 -1.69 12.46
N LYS A 42 7.27 -0.96 13.30
CA LYS A 42 7.18 0.51 13.30
C LYS A 42 6.65 1.12 11.99
N ALA A 43 5.98 0.33 11.14
CA ALA A 43 5.32 0.86 9.95
C ALA A 43 4.30 1.93 10.37
N ARG A 44 4.34 3.07 9.67
CA ARG A 44 3.39 4.17 9.85
C ARG A 44 2.57 4.31 8.58
N GLU A 45 1.40 4.92 8.73
CA GLU A 45 0.61 5.32 7.57
C GLU A 45 1.31 6.47 6.85
N ILE A 46 1.49 6.31 5.54
CA ILE A 46 2.10 7.32 4.65
C ILE A 46 1.27 7.45 3.38
N LEU A 47 1.51 8.51 2.61
CA LEU A 47 0.95 8.64 1.27
C LEU A 47 1.74 7.81 0.28
N VAL A 48 1.04 6.96 -0.49
CA VAL A 48 1.63 6.13 -1.54
C VAL A 48 1.03 6.54 -2.88
N ARG A 49 1.86 6.88 -3.86
CA ARG A 49 1.40 7.26 -5.21
C ARG A 49 0.79 6.05 -5.92
N LYS A 50 -0.32 6.26 -6.63
CA LYS A 50 -0.94 5.22 -7.48
C LYS A 50 -0.06 4.91 -8.70
N LEU A 51 0.59 5.93 -9.26
CA LEU A 51 1.55 5.77 -10.34
C LEU A 51 2.74 4.90 -9.90
N GLY A 52 3.13 3.94 -10.76
CA GLY A 52 4.25 3.05 -10.45
C GLY A 52 3.91 1.99 -9.40
N THR A 53 2.63 1.62 -9.30
CA THR A 53 2.18 0.52 -8.45
C THR A 53 1.31 -0.46 -9.23
N ARG A 54 1.27 -1.70 -8.77
CA ARG A 54 0.35 -2.73 -9.24
C ARG A 54 -0.45 -3.28 -8.08
N MET A 55 -1.73 -3.59 -8.31
CA MET A 55 -2.54 -4.30 -7.34
C MET A 55 -2.14 -5.78 -7.34
N VAL A 56 -1.88 -6.34 -6.16
CA VAL A 56 -1.47 -7.75 -6.00
C VAL A 56 -2.52 -8.58 -5.26
N GLU A 57 -3.38 -7.93 -4.47
CA GLU A 57 -4.50 -8.58 -3.79
C GLU A 57 -5.64 -7.58 -3.59
N ALA A 58 -6.80 -7.88 -4.17
CA ALA A 58 -8.04 -7.17 -3.87
C ALA A 58 -8.64 -7.75 -2.58
N ALA A 59 -9.23 -6.89 -1.75
CA ALA A 59 -9.99 -7.31 -0.56
C ALA A 59 -11.44 -7.58 -0.95
#